data_AF-A0A7J7R787-F1
#
_entry.id   AF-A0A7J7R787-F1
#
_cell.length_a   1.000
_cell.length_b   1.000
_cell.length_c   1.000
_cell.angle_alpha   90.00
_cell.angle_beta   90.00
_cell.angle_gamma   90.00
#
_symmetry.space_group_name_H-M   'P 1'
#
loop_
_entity.id
_entity.type
_entity.pdbx_description
1 polymer ?
#
loop_
_entity_poly.entity_id
_entity_poly.type
_entity_poly.pdbx_seq_one_letter_code
_entity_poly.pdbx_strand_id
1 'polypeptide(L)'
;MKLEIDEIAAPRSFIFLWCGSGEGLDLGRVCLRKWGYRRCEDICWIKTNKNNPGKTKTLDPKAVFQRTKEHCLMGIKGTVKRSTDGDFIHANVDIDLIITEEPEIGNIEKPVEIFHIIEHFCLGRRRLHLFGRDSTIRPGWLTVGPTLTNSNYNAETYASYFSAPNSYLTGCTEEIERLRPKSPPPKSKADRGGGAPRGGGRGGTAAGRGRERNRSNFRGERGGFRGGRGGAHRGGFPPR
;
A
#
# COMPACT_ATOMS: atom_id res chain seq x y z
N MET A 1 16.89 6.53 -18.67
CA MET A 1 15.51 6.35 -19.18
C MET A 1 14.58 6.24 -17.97
N LYS A 2 13.43 6.94 -17.94
CA LYS A 2 12.45 6.87 -16.84
C LYS A 2 11.32 5.91 -17.25
N LEU A 3 10.77 5.13 -16.32
CA LEU A 3 9.68 4.18 -16.62
C LEU A 3 8.30 4.86 -16.62
N GLU A 4 7.42 4.39 -17.51
CA GLU A 4 6.02 4.78 -17.71
C GLU A 4 5.11 3.60 -17.33
N ILE A 5 5.13 3.21 -16.04
CA ILE A 5 4.40 2.03 -15.55
C ILE A 5 2.88 2.22 -15.60
N ASP A 6 2.43 3.47 -15.55
CA ASP A 6 1.04 3.86 -15.66
C ASP A 6 0.39 3.52 -17.00
N GLU A 7 1.16 3.51 -18.09
CA GLU A 7 0.68 3.20 -19.45
C GLU A 7 0.31 1.72 -19.64
N ILE A 8 0.91 0.82 -18.85
CA ILE A 8 0.68 -0.63 -18.92
C ILE A 8 -0.16 -1.16 -17.75
N ALA A 9 -0.41 -0.33 -16.74
CA ALA A 9 -1.17 -0.72 -15.56
C ALA A 9 -2.67 -0.80 -15.88
N ALA A 10 -3.31 -1.93 -15.52
CA ALA A 10 -4.77 -2.01 -15.59
C ALA A 10 -5.43 -0.95 -14.66
N PRO A 11 -6.68 -0.51 -14.93
CA PRO A 11 -7.34 0.51 -14.12
C PRO A 11 -7.48 0.17 -12.64
N ARG A 12 -7.63 -1.14 -12.34
CA ARG A 12 -7.62 -1.73 -11.00
C ARG A 12 -6.47 -2.72 -10.93
N SER A 13 -5.40 -2.36 -10.23
CA SER A 13 -4.16 -3.16 -10.21
C SER A 13 -3.33 -2.88 -8.97
N PHE A 14 -2.29 -3.70 -8.80
CA PHE A 14 -1.30 -3.57 -7.75
C PHE A 14 0.11 -3.54 -8.35
N ILE A 15 1.04 -2.94 -7.62
CA ILE A 15 2.48 -2.94 -7.94
C ILE A 15 3.26 -3.35 -6.69
N PHE A 16 4.34 -4.10 -6.89
CA PHE A 16 5.24 -4.55 -5.84
C PHE A 16 6.65 -4.08 -6.23
N LEU A 17 7.18 -3.11 -5.50
CA LEU A 17 8.42 -2.41 -5.84
C LEU A 17 9.50 -2.68 -4.78
N TRP A 18 10.50 -3.48 -5.15
CA TRP A 18 11.70 -3.66 -4.33
C TRP A 18 12.50 -2.34 -4.26
N CYS A 19 12.64 -1.82 -3.05
CA CYS A 19 13.20 -0.51 -2.75
C CYS A 19 14.54 -0.56 -2.00
N GLY A 20 15.08 -1.76 -1.78
CA GLY A 20 16.28 -1.96 -0.95
C GLY A 20 16.02 -1.52 0.50
N SER A 21 17.00 -0.84 1.11
CA SER A 21 16.99 -0.54 2.55
C SER A 21 17.42 0.88 2.92
N GLY A 22 17.62 1.76 1.92
CA GLY A 22 18.07 3.14 2.09
C GLY A 22 17.10 4.16 1.48
N GLU A 23 17.62 5.13 0.74
CA GLU A 23 16.83 6.19 0.08
C GLU A 23 15.74 5.67 -0.87
N GLY A 24 15.88 4.44 -1.36
CA GLY A 24 14.89 3.78 -2.19
C GLY A 24 13.52 3.65 -1.51
N LEU A 25 13.44 3.64 -0.18
CA LEU A 25 12.15 3.67 0.53
C LEU A 25 11.40 4.98 0.24
N ASP A 26 12.09 6.12 0.30
CA ASP A 26 11.47 7.43 0.10
C ASP A 26 11.23 7.70 -1.39
N LEU A 27 12.23 7.44 -2.23
CA LEU A 27 12.15 7.63 -3.67
C LEU A 27 11.18 6.64 -4.33
N GLY A 28 11.08 5.40 -3.82
CA GLY A 28 10.07 4.43 -4.25
C GLY A 28 8.64 4.94 -4.03
N ARG A 29 8.39 5.64 -2.91
CA ARG A 29 7.10 6.30 -2.66
C ARG A 29 6.82 7.42 -3.66
N VAL A 30 7.85 8.14 -4.12
CA VAL A 30 7.73 9.15 -5.21
C VAL A 30 7.37 8.46 -6.52
N CYS A 31 8.02 7.34 -6.85
CA CYS A 31 7.71 6.55 -8.04
C CYS A 31 6.26 6.04 -8.04
N LEU A 32 5.78 5.50 -6.91
CA LEU A 32 4.38 5.08 -6.78
C LEU A 32 3.40 6.22 -7.08
N ARG A 33 3.65 7.43 -6.54
CA ARG A 33 2.83 8.62 -6.85
C ARG A 33 2.88 8.99 -8.32
N LYS A 34 4.06 8.99 -8.93
CA LYS A 34 4.23 9.27 -10.37
C LYS A 34 3.39 8.32 -11.23
N TRP A 35 3.42 7.03 -10.92
CA TRP A 35 2.68 6.01 -11.66
C TRP A 35 1.20 5.87 -11.26
N GLY A 36 0.69 6.76 -10.40
CA GLY A 36 -0.72 6.78 -9.99
C GLY A 36 -1.13 5.66 -9.02
N TYR A 37 -0.18 5.14 -8.24
CA TYR A 37 -0.43 4.18 -7.16
C TYR A 37 -0.39 4.85 -5.79
N ARG A 38 -1.27 4.41 -4.89
CA ARG A 38 -1.19 4.74 -3.46
C ARG A 38 -0.47 3.62 -2.73
N ARG A 39 0.53 3.92 -1.89
CA ARG A 39 1.18 2.89 -1.05
C ARG A 39 0.16 2.33 -0.07
N CYS A 40 -0.04 1.01 -0.08
CA CYS A 40 -0.96 0.33 0.83
C CYS A 40 -0.24 -0.53 1.86
N GLU A 41 0.79 -1.30 1.47
CA GLU A 41 1.56 -2.18 2.38
C GLU A 41 3.08 -2.01 2.17
N ASP A 42 3.87 -2.56 3.07
CA ASP A 42 5.35 -2.56 3.01
C ASP A 42 5.87 -3.94 3.45
N ILE A 43 6.12 -4.82 2.48
CA ILE A 43 6.56 -6.20 2.74
C ILE A 43 8.06 -6.18 3.06
N CYS A 44 8.44 -6.58 4.27
CA CYS A 44 9.84 -6.63 4.69
C CYS A 44 10.41 -8.03 4.46
N TRP A 45 11.46 -8.11 3.65
CA TRP A 45 12.32 -9.29 3.60
C TRP A 45 13.42 -9.16 4.63
N ILE A 46 13.28 -9.90 5.72
CA ILE A 46 14.24 -9.97 6.82
C ILE A 46 15.21 -11.11 6.56
N LYS A 47 16.51 -10.82 6.73
CA LYS A 47 17.58 -11.75 6.44
C LYS A 47 18.21 -12.24 7.74
N THR A 48 18.18 -13.54 7.97
CA THR A 48 18.87 -14.17 9.10
C THR A 48 20.32 -14.47 8.74
N ASN A 49 21.18 -14.62 9.75
CA ASN A 49 22.59 -14.97 9.61
C ASN A 49 22.94 -16.20 10.46
N LYS A 50 22.04 -17.18 10.52
CA LYS A 50 22.20 -18.40 11.33
C LYS A 50 23.44 -19.19 10.91
N ASN A 51 23.75 -19.22 9.63
CA ASN A 51 24.87 -19.97 9.06
C ASN A 51 26.21 -19.25 9.23
N ASN A 52 26.19 -17.91 9.24
CA ASN A 52 27.37 -17.07 9.41
C ASN A 52 27.11 -15.97 10.44
N PRO A 53 27.03 -16.31 11.74
CA PRO A 53 26.75 -15.33 12.78
C PRO A 53 27.86 -14.26 12.84
N GLY A 54 27.47 -13.00 12.81
CA GLY A 54 28.43 -11.90 12.84
C GLY A 54 27.85 -10.58 12.40
N LYS A 55 28.64 -9.52 12.59
CA LYS A 55 28.31 -8.18 12.08
C LYS A 55 28.70 -8.09 10.61
N THR A 56 27.77 -7.68 9.76
CA THR A 56 28.04 -7.32 8.37
C THR A 56 28.17 -5.79 8.27
N LYS A 57 29.18 -5.31 7.54
CA LYS A 57 29.37 -3.86 7.38
C LYS A 57 28.26 -3.31 6.48
N THR A 58 27.48 -2.37 7.00
CA THR A 58 26.61 -1.53 6.17
C THR A 58 27.47 -0.44 5.53
N LEU A 59 27.50 -0.39 4.20
CA LEU A 59 28.37 0.51 3.43
C LEU A 59 27.82 1.94 3.28
N ASP A 60 26.54 2.16 3.61
CA ASP A 60 25.92 3.49 3.53
C ASP A 60 26.42 4.38 4.69
N PRO A 61 27.13 5.50 4.41
CA PRO A 61 27.69 6.36 5.45
C PRO A 61 26.63 7.07 6.30
N LYS A 62 25.37 7.12 5.85
CA LYS A 62 24.25 7.73 6.59
C LYS A 62 23.59 6.73 7.55
N ALA A 63 23.95 5.44 7.50
CA ALA A 63 23.31 4.42 8.32
C ALA A 63 23.84 4.45 9.77
N VAL A 64 22.91 4.54 10.73
CA VAL A 64 23.21 4.44 12.18
C VAL A 64 23.16 2.99 12.66
N PHE A 65 22.27 2.18 12.08
CA PHE A 65 22.11 0.76 12.39
C PHE A 65 22.56 -0.13 11.23
N GLN A 66 22.96 -1.36 11.56
CA GLN A 66 23.18 -2.40 10.55
C GLN A 66 21.85 -2.72 9.85
N ARG A 67 21.84 -2.63 8.52
CA ARG A 67 20.65 -2.92 7.71
C ARG A 67 20.61 -4.42 7.38
N THR A 68 19.61 -5.13 7.89
CA THR A 68 19.44 -6.60 7.73
C THR A 68 18.12 -6.98 7.07
N LYS A 69 17.50 -6.04 6.35
CA LYS A 69 16.26 -6.26 5.62
C LYS A 69 16.16 -5.39 4.37
N GLU A 70 15.37 -5.86 3.41
CA GLU A 70 14.96 -5.09 2.24
C GLU A 70 13.43 -4.87 2.27
N HIS A 71 12.98 -3.79 1.64
CA HIS A 71 11.58 -3.40 1.56
C HIS A 71 11.02 -3.62 0.16
N CYS A 72 9.84 -4.25 0.08
CA CYS A 72 9.02 -4.31 -1.13
C CYS A 72 7.73 -3.52 -0.90
N LEU A 73 7.69 -2.30 -1.42
CA LEU A 73 6.53 -1.43 -1.28
C LEU A 73 5.39 -1.93 -2.16
N MET A 74 4.22 -2.11 -1.57
CA MET A 74 3.00 -2.47 -2.29
C MET A 74 2.17 -1.21 -2.57
N GLY A 75 1.78 -1.03 -3.83
CA GLY A 75 0.91 0.05 -4.27
C GLY A 75 -0.40 -0.45 -4.85
N ILE A 76 -1.48 0.31 -4.65
CA ILE A 76 -2.81 0.07 -5.22
C ILE A 76 -3.19 1.20 -6.21
N LYS A 77 -3.69 0.82 -7.38
CA LYS A 77 -4.30 1.71 -8.38
C LYS A 77 -5.78 1.39 -8.54
N GLY A 78 -6.59 2.43 -8.75
CA GLY A 78 -8.05 2.32 -8.82
C GLY A 78 -8.71 2.15 -7.44
N THR A 79 -9.93 1.62 -7.45
CA THR A 79 -10.73 1.35 -6.24
C THR A 79 -10.90 -0.15 -6.08
N VAL A 80 -10.45 -0.70 -4.95
CA VAL A 80 -10.63 -2.10 -4.57
C VAL A 80 -11.18 -2.14 -3.16
N LYS A 81 -12.29 -2.87 -2.95
CA LYS A 81 -12.93 -3.03 -1.64
C LYS A 81 -12.95 -4.49 -1.24
N ARG A 82 -12.29 -4.83 -0.12
CA ARG A 82 -12.18 -6.22 0.39
C ARG A 82 -13.54 -6.91 0.59
N SER A 83 -14.58 -6.15 0.92
CA SER A 83 -15.93 -6.69 1.18
C SER A 83 -16.73 -7.03 -0.07
N THR A 84 -16.47 -6.38 -1.20
CA THR A 84 -17.24 -6.55 -2.44
C THR A 84 -16.44 -7.19 -3.57
N ASP A 85 -15.12 -7.00 -3.56
CA ASP A 85 -14.24 -7.36 -4.69
C ASP A 85 -13.46 -8.65 -4.38
N GLY A 86 -14.14 -9.63 -3.77
CA GLY A 86 -13.57 -10.95 -3.45
C GLY A 86 -13.24 -11.77 -4.70
N ASP A 87 -13.83 -11.42 -5.84
CA ASP A 87 -13.50 -11.94 -7.18
C ASP A 87 -12.13 -11.48 -7.69
N PHE A 88 -11.56 -10.45 -7.06
CA PHE A 88 -10.29 -9.85 -7.48
C PHE A 88 -9.18 -10.04 -6.47
N ILE A 89 -9.50 -10.00 -5.17
CA ILE A 89 -8.51 -10.13 -4.10
C ILE A 89 -8.94 -11.09 -3.00
N HIS A 90 -7.98 -11.88 -2.52
CA HIS A 90 -8.05 -12.57 -1.24
C HIS A 90 -7.11 -11.87 -0.25
N ALA A 91 -7.61 -10.81 0.37
CA ALA A 91 -6.84 -10.09 1.38
C ALA A 91 -6.61 -10.96 2.63
N ASN A 92 -5.55 -10.65 3.37
CA ASN A 92 -5.23 -11.24 4.67
C ASN A 92 -4.90 -12.75 4.65
N VAL A 93 -4.60 -13.33 3.48
CA VAL A 93 -4.07 -14.71 3.36
C VAL A 93 -2.63 -14.77 3.87
N ASP A 94 -1.79 -13.83 3.43
CA ASP A 94 -0.38 -13.74 3.81
C ASP A 94 -0.11 -12.51 4.69
N ILE A 95 0.99 -12.58 5.44
CA ILE A 95 1.54 -11.46 6.23
C ILE A 95 2.55 -10.64 5.39
N ASP A 96 2.99 -9.50 5.92
CA ASP A 96 3.91 -8.57 5.27
C ASP A 96 5.40 -8.83 5.60
N LEU A 97 5.75 -10.07 5.93
CA LEU A 97 7.11 -10.49 6.28
C LEU A 97 7.53 -11.71 5.48
N ILE A 98 8.75 -11.66 4.94
CA ILE A 98 9.46 -12.82 4.41
C ILE A 98 10.74 -12.98 5.21
N ILE A 99 11.00 -14.17 5.76
CA ILE A 99 12.19 -14.43 6.58
C ILE A 99 12.98 -15.58 5.97
N THR A 100 14.14 -15.27 5.41
CA THR A 100 15.07 -16.26 4.87
C THR A 100 16.48 -16.00 5.37
N GLU A 101 17.37 -16.97 5.19
CA GLU A 101 18.81 -16.73 5.40
C GLU A 101 19.34 -15.70 4.39
N GLU A 102 20.35 -14.91 4.79
CA GLU A 102 21.10 -14.04 3.89
C GLU A 102 21.65 -14.87 2.72
N PRO A 103 21.43 -14.43 1.47
CA PRO A 103 21.98 -15.14 0.31
C PRO A 103 23.51 -15.19 0.30
N GLU A 104 24.05 -16.11 -0.49
CA GLU A 104 25.48 -16.17 -0.76
C GLU A 104 26.00 -14.86 -1.39
N ILE A 105 27.29 -14.56 -1.18
CA ILE A 105 27.92 -13.36 -1.72
C ILE A 105 27.80 -13.35 -3.25
N GLY A 106 27.27 -12.26 -3.81
CA GLY A 106 27.04 -12.10 -5.25
C GLY A 106 25.65 -12.55 -5.72
N ASN A 107 24.88 -13.23 -4.86
CA ASN A 107 23.49 -13.56 -5.16
C ASN A 107 22.59 -12.34 -4.88
N ILE A 108 21.96 -11.82 -5.94
CA ILE A 108 21.07 -10.64 -5.90
C ILE A 108 19.59 -11.01 -5.98
N GLU A 109 19.27 -12.31 -6.00
CA GLU A 109 17.90 -12.82 -6.08
C GLU A 109 17.05 -12.35 -4.90
N LYS A 110 15.75 -12.21 -5.18
CA LYS A 110 14.74 -11.92 -4.17
C LYS A 110 14.07 -13.23 -3.77
N PRO A 111 13.58 -13.37 -2.52
CA PRO A 111 13.00 -14.61 -2.05
C PRO A 111 11.76 -14.94 -2.89
N VAL A 112 11.68 -16.20 -3.37
CA VAL A 112 10.60 -16.67 -4.25
C VAL A 112 9.21 -16.52 -3.64
N GLU A 113 9.13 -16.48 -2.30
CA GLU A 113 7.89 -16.27 -1.54
C GLU A 113 7.15 -14.97 -1.93
N ILE A 114 7.84 -13.96 -2.46
CA ILE A 114 7.18 -12.76 -2.97
C ILE A 114 6.17 -13.08 -4.09
N PHE A 115 6.46 -14.07 -4.94
CA PHE A 115 5.53 -14.49 -5.98
C PHE A 115 4.27 -15.12 -5.37
N HIS A 116 4.42 -15.89 -4.30
CA HIS A 116 3.31 -16.55 -3.62
C HIS A 116 2.38 -15.52 -2.98
N ILE A 117 2.94 -14.53 -2.25
CA ILE A 117 2.15 -13.43 -1.67
C ILE A 117 1.36 -12.70 -2.75
N ILE A 118 1.97 -12.39 -3.90
CA ILE A 118 1.30 -11.69 -5.00
C ILE A 118 0.17 -12.55 -5.60
N GLU A 119 0.42 -13.83 -5.82
CA GLU A 119 -0.50 -14.76 -6.46
C GLU A 119 -1.70 -15.13 -5.57
N HIS A 120 -1.47 -15.30 -4.27
CA HIS A 120 -2.53 -15.52 -3.30
C HIS A 120 -3.39 -14.26 -3.12
N PHE A 121 -2.76 -13.09 -3.08
CA PHE A 121 -3.46 -11.84 -2.86
C PHE A 121 -4.35 -11.42 -4.04
N CYS A 122 -3.84 -11.49 -5.28
CA CYS A 122 -4.52 -10.96 -6.47
C CYS A 122 -4.88 -12.06 -7.48
N LEU A 123 -6.18 -12.19 -7.75
CA LEU A 123 -6.75 -13.17 -8.68
C LEU A 123 -6.58 -12.80 -10.16
N GLY A 124 -6.03 -11.61 -10.45
CA GLY A 124 -5.63 -11.21 -11.79
C GLY A 124 -4.51 -12.10 -12.34
N ARG A 125 -4.73 -12.68 -13.53
CA ARG A 125 -3.80 -13.61 -14.20
C ARG A 125 -2.72 -12.93 -15.04
N ARG A 126 -2.88 -11.63 -15.34
CA ARG A 126 -1.92 -10.83 -16.12
C ARG A 126 -0.85 -10.26 -15.20
N ARG A 127 0.22 -11.03 -14.97
CA ARG A 127 1.32 -10.66 -14.05
C ARG A 127 2.59 -10.36 -14.84
N LEU A 128 3.26 -9.26 -14.52
CA LEU A 128 4.47 -8.79 -15.18
C LEU A 128 5.60 -8.65 -14.16
N HIS A 129 6.73 -9.29 -14.43
CA HIS A 129 7.98 -9.16 -13.67
C HIS A 129 9.01 -8.39 -14.50
N LEU A 130 9.09 -7.08 -14.28
CA LEU A 130 10.13 -6.23 -14.86
C LEU A 130 11.46 -6.46 -14.14
N PHE A 131 12.55 -6.47 -14.90
CA PHE A 131 13.93 -6.76 -14.45
C PHE A 131 14.15 -8.19 -13.94
N GLY A 132 13.29 -9.12 -14.32
CA GLY A 132 13.53 -10.53 -14.07
C GLY A 132 14.70 -11.09 -14.90
N ARG A 133 15.21 -12.23 -14.44
CA ARG A 133 16.29 -13.03 -15.03
C ARG A 133 15.79 -14.42 -15.40
N ASP A 134 16.61 -15.19 -16.11
CA ASP A 134 16.32 -16.60 -16.47
C ASP A 134 15.92 -17.44 -15.26
N SER A 135 16.63 -17.25 -14.13
CA SER A 135 16.36 -17.88 -12.83
C SER A 135 14.99 -17.58 -12.22
N THR A 136 14.31 -16.54 -12.70
CA THR A 136 13.03 -16.05 -12.16
C THR A 136 11.86 -16.24 -13.12
N ILE A 137 12.07 -16.93 -14.25
CA ILE A 137 10.99 -17.31 -15.16
C ILE A 137 10.01 -18.21 -14.42
N ARG A 138 8.71 -17.86 -14.45
CA ARG A 138 7.67 -18.55 -13.68
C ARG A 138 6.38 -18.69 -14.49
N PRO A 139 5.70 -19.85 -14.47
CA PRO A 139 4.36 -19.98 -15.05
C PRO A 139 3.38 -18.94 -14.49
N GLY A 140 2.55 -18.36 -15.36
CA GLY A 140 1.60 -17.32 -14.97
C GLY A 140 2.20 -15.90 -14.89
N TRP A 141 3.48 -15.73 -15.24
CA TRP A 141 4.17 -14.44 -15.32
C TRP A 141 4.72 -14.18 -16.71
N LEU A 142 4.63 -12.93 -17.15
CA LEU A 142 5.45 -12.37 -18.21
C LEU A 142 6.71 -11.79 -17.56
N THR A 143 7.89 -12.29 -17.92
CA THR A 143 9.16 -11.77 -17.41
C THR A 143 9.84 -10.96 -18.50
N VAL A 144 10.23 -9.72 -18.18
CA VAL A 144 10.93 -8.82 -19.11
C VAL A 144 12.14 -8.24 -18.39
N GLY A 145 13.34 -8.47 -18.93
CA GLY A 145 14.57 -7.99 -18.32
C GLY A 145 15.73 -7.97 -19.31
N PRO A 146 16.75 -7.12 -19.08
CA PRO A 146 17.86 -6.93 -20.01
C PRO A 146 18.83 -8.11 -20.06
N THR A 147 18.81 -8.99 -19.05
CA THR A 147 19.75 -10.11 -18.92
C THR A 147 19.09 -11.47 -19.21
N LEU A 148 17.90 -11.48 -19.82
CA LEU A 148 17.30 -12.71 -20.30
C LEU A 148 18.11 -13.23 -21.49
N THR A 149 18.43 -14.53 -21.49
CA THR A 149 19.24 -15.12 -22.58
C THR A 149 18.41 -15.49 -23.81
N ASN A 150 17.08 -15.53 -23.67
CA ASN A 150 16.16 -15.88 -24.76
C ASN A 150 14.84 -15.09 -24.63
N SER A 151 14.04 -15.07 -25.70
CA SER A 151 12.75 -14.39 -25.75
C SER A 151 11.73 -15.22 -26.53
N ASN A 152 10.57 -15.44 -25.94
CA ASN A 152 9.44 -16.14 -26.55
C ASN A 152 8.13 -15.34 -26.50
N TYR A 153 8.19 -14.07 -26.12
CA TYR A 153 7.00 -13.25 -25.96
C TYR A 153 6.37 -12.93 -27.31
N ASN A 154 5.13 -13.38 -27.50
CA ASN A 154 4.24 -12.93 -28.55
C ASN A 154 3.02 -12.27 -27.89
N ALA A 155 2.79 -10.99 -28.21
CA ALA A 155 1.76 -10.19 -27.54
C ALA A 155 0.33 -10.69 -27.81
N GLU A 156 0.05 -11.14 -29.04
CA GLU A 156 -1.26 -11.67 -29.44
C GLU A 156 -1.53 -13.01 -28.77
N THR A 157 -0.56 -13.93 -28.82
CA THR A 157 -0.63 -15.21 -28.12
C THR A 157 -0.78 -15.02 -26.60
N TYR A 158 -0.05 -14.06 -26.02
CA TYR A 158 -0.20 -13.76 -24.59
C TYR A 158 -1.61 -13.24 -24.28
N ALA A 159 -2.13 -12.30 -25.07
CA ALA A 159 -3.46 -11.74 -24.88
C ALA A 159 -4.59 -12.79 -25.01
N SER A 160 -4.44 -13.76 -25.90
CA SER A 160 -5.45 -14.79 -26.16
C SER A 160 -5.74 -15.69 -24.95
N TYR A 161 -4.78 -15.86 -24.04
CA TYR A 161 -4.98 -16.61 -22.79
C TYR A 161 -5.97 -15.94 -21.80
N PHE A 162 -6.29 -14.66 -22.01
CA PHE A 162 -7.14 -13.86 -21.12
C PHE A 162 -8.42 -13.36 -21.78
N SER A 163 -8.54 -13.46 -23.11
CA SER A 163 -9.76 -13.16 -23.85
C SER A 163 -10.72 -14.35 -23.87
N ALA A 164 -11.97 -14.12 -24.29
CA ALA A 164 -12.99 -15.17 -24.41
C ALA A 164 -12.47 -16.39 -25.21
N PRO A 165 -12.79 -17.63 -24.79
CA PRO A 165 -13.68 -18.01 -23.68
C PRO A 165 -13.04 -17.94 -22.29
N ASN A 166 -11.76 -17.54 -22.19
CA ASN A 166 -11.06 -17.40 -20.92
C ASN A 166 -11.45 -16.11 -20.18
N SER A 167 -11.01 -16.00 -18.93
CA SER A 167 -11.10 -14.79 -18.12
C SER A 167 -9.72 -14.29 -17.71
N TYR A 168 -9.55 -12.99 -17.51
CA TYR A 168 -8.32 -12.44 -16.92
C TYR A 168 -8.24 -12.69 -15.39
N LEU A 169 -9.29 -13.23 -14.78
CA LEU A 169 -9.35 -13.64 -13.38
C LEU A 169 -9.23 -15.17 -13.28
N THR A 170 -8.66 -15.67 -12.19
CA THR A 170 -8.60 -17.12 -11.93
C THR A 170 -9.95 -17.74 -11.61
N GLY A 171 -10.89 -16.93 -11.11
CA GLY A 171 -12.06 -17.43 -10.39
C GLY A 171 -11.67 -17.95 -8.99
N CYS A 172 -12.63 -18.57 -8.31
CA CYS A 172 -12.46 -19.14 -6.99
C CYS A 172 -13.34 -20.41 -6.84
N THR A 173 -12.87 -21.39 -6.09
CA THR A 173 -13.66 -22.58 -5.74
C THR A 173 -14.44 -22.35 -4.46
N GLU A 174 -15.54 -23.09 -4.27
CA GLU A 174 -16.34 -23.01 -3.04
C GLU A 174 -15.54 -23.34 -1.77
N GLU A 175 -14.57 -24.25 -1.88
CA GLU A 175 -13.67 -24.60 -0.78
C GLU A 175 -12.78 -23.43 -0.36
N ILE A 176 -12.15 -22.75 -1.33
CA ILE A 176 -11.32 -21.57 -1.05
C ILE A 176 -12.19 -20.45 -0.48
N GLU A 177 -13.38 -20.24 -1.04
CA GLU A 177 -14.34 -19.26 -0.53
C GLU A 177 -14.75 -19.54 0.93
N ARG A 178 -14.84 -20.80 1.35
CA ARG A 178 -15.17 -21.18 2.72
C ARG A 178 -14.00 -20.96 3.69
N LEU A 179 -12.77 -21.17 3.24
CA LEU A 179 -11.57 -21.15 4.09
C LEU A 179 -10.90 -19.77 4.17
N ARG A 180 -11.03 -18.93 3.14
CA ARG A 180 -10.32 -17.64 3.11
C ARG A 180 -10.84 -16.68 4.18
N PRO A 181 -9.98 -15.81 4.75
CA PRO A 181 -10.41 -14.78 5.69
C PRO A 181 -11.43 -13.81 5.07
N LYS A 182 -12.51 -13.53 5.81
CA LYS A 182 -13.58 -12.59 5.40
C LYS A 182 -13.99 -11.69 6.57
N SER A 183 -14.50 -10.51 6.25
CA SER A 183 -15.09 -9.63 7.26
C SER A 183 -16.33 -10.30 7.89
N PRO A 184 -16.53 -10.18 9.22
CA PRO A 184 -17.76 -10.63 9.86
C PRO A 184 -19.00 -9.94 9.26
N PRO A 185 -20.17 -10.58 9.29
CA PRO A 185 -21.41 -9.94 8.86
C PRO A 185 -21.66 -8.67 9.69
N PRO A 186 -22.16 -7.58 9.07
CA PRO A 186 -22.51 -6.36 9.80
C PRO A 186 -23.53 -6.69 10.89
N LYS A 187 -23.30 -6.23 12.13
CA LYS A 187 -24.31 -6.35 13.20
C LYS A 187 -25.59 -5.64 12.75
N SER A 188 -26.70 -6.37 12.70
CA SER A 188 -28.00 -5.78 12.39
C SER A 188 -28.40 -4.78 13.47
N LYS A 189 -29.05 -3.66 13.09
CA LYS A 189 -29.54 -2.63 14.02
C LYS A 189 -30.60 -3.15 15.02
N ALA A 190 -31.03 -4.41 14.91
CA ALA A 190 -32.04 -5.02 15.78
C ALA A 190 -31.54 -5.23 17.22
N ASP A 191 -30.23 -5.23 17.47
CA ASP A 191 -29.65 -5.48 18.80
C ASP A 191 -29.49 -4.19 19.65
N ARG A 192 -30.11 -3.08 19.22
CA ARG A 192 -30.31 -1.86 20.04
C ARG A 192 -31.68 -1.84 20.75
N GLY A 193 -32.33 -3.00 20.90
CA GLY A 193 -33.59 -3.17 21.62
C GLY A 193 -33.37 -3.69 23.03
N GLY A 194 -32.95 -2.82 23.95
CA GLY A 194 -32.73 -3.19 25.37
C GLY A 194 -32.70 -1.98 26.29
N GLY A 195 -33.59 -1.00 26.05
CA GLY A 195 -33.79 0.10 26.98
C GLY A 195 -34.44 -0.42 28.27
N ALA A 196 -33.74 -0.30 29.39
CA ALA A 196 -34.35 -0.44 30.71
C ALA A 196 -35.32 0.73 30.93
N PRO A 197 -36.58 0.51 31.36
CA PRO A 197 -37.48 1.59 31.69
C PRO A 197 -37.04 2.18 33.04
N ARG A 198 -36.38 3.35 33.02
CA ARG A 198 -36.25 4.16 34.24
C ARG A 198 -37.59 4.82 34.52
N GLY A 199 -38.31 4.24 35.48
CA GLY A 199 -39.57 4.74 35.99
C GLY A 199 -39.44 6.08 36.72
N GLY A 200 -40.53 6.85 36.65
CA GLY A 200 -41.10 7.57 37.79
C GLY A 200 -40.38 8.81 38.30
N GLY A 201 -40.88 9.99 37.90
CA GLY A 201 -40.57 11.26 38.57
C GLY A 201 -41.51 12.38 38.14
N ARG A 202 -42.62 12.55 38.87
CA ARG A 202 -43.59 13.65 38.74
C ARG A 202 -42.94 15.03 38.87
N GLY A 203 -43.44 16.01 38.12
CA GLY A 203 -43.51 17.40 38.60
C GLY A 203 -43.40 18.47 37.53
N GLY A 204 -44.43 19.32 37.41
CA GLY A 204 -44.24 20.72 37.02
C GLY A 204 -44.74 21.13 35.64
N THR A 205 -46.01 21.52 35.58
CA THR A 205 -46.58 22.42 34.56
C THR A 205 -45.82 23.74 34.46
N ALA A 206 -45.51 24.21 33.25
CA ALA A 206 -45.64 25.63 32.87
C ALA A 206 -45.48 25.84 31.36
N ALA A 207 -46.40 26.65 30.84
CA ALA A 207 -46.53 27.10 29.47
C ALA A 207 -45.34 27.93 28.96
N GLY A 208 -45.23 28.02 27.63
CA GLY A 208 -45.07 29.34 27.02
C GLY A 208 -44.00 29.50 25.95
N ARG A 209 -44.50 29.61 24.70
CA ARG A 209 -44.09 30.54 23.63
C ARG A 209 -42.74 30.30 22.94
N GLY A 210 -42.85 30.02 21.64
CA GLY A 210 -41.73 29.98 20.71
C GLY A 210 -41.18 31.34 20.30
N ARG A 211 -40.08 31.30 19.54
CA ARG A 211 -39.78 32.27 18.49
C ARG A 211 -38.67 31.73 17.59
N GLU A 212 -38.95 31.70 16.29
CA GLU A 212 -37.96 31.56 15.22
C GLU A 212 -36.84 32.59 15.36
N ARG A 213 -35.61 32.20 15.02
CA ARG A 213 -34.61 33.15 14.50
C ARG A 213 -33.94 32.60 13.26
N ASN A 214 -34.27 33.28 12.17
CA ASN A 214 -33.68 33.18 10.85
C ASN A 214 -32.29 33.86 10.82
N ARG A 215 -31.40 33.26 10.02
CA ARG A 215 -30.19 33.77 9.33
C ARG A 215 -29.59 35.14 9.69
N SER A 216 -28.25 35.22 9.72
CA SER A 216 -27.48 35.72 8.55
C SER A 216 -25.95 35.71 8.77
N ASN A 217 -25.26 35.41 7.65
CA ASN A 217 -23.82 35.49 7.44
C ASN A 217 -23.27 36.91 7.66
N PHE A 218 -22.08 37.01 8.26
CA PHE A 218 -21.24 38.21 8.17
C PHE A 218 -19.96 37.88 7.38
N ARG A 219 -19.82 38.53 6.23
CA ARG A 219 -18.63 38.61 5.37
C ARG A 219 -18.42 40.10 5.12
N GLY A 220 -17.24 40.65 5.41
CA GLY A 220 -17.01 42.09 5.19
C GLY A 220 -15.68 42.62 5.73
N GLU A 221 -14.64 42.40 4.92
CA GLU A 221 -13.54 43.32 4.53
C GLU A 221 -12.97 44.45 5.41
N ARG A 222 -11.62 44.44 5.39
CA ARG A 222 -10.64 45.53 5.11
C ARG A 222 -10.75 46.88 5.82
N GLY A 223 -9.62 47.24 6.44
CA GLY A 223 -9.17 48.62 6.58
C GLY A 223 -7.72 48.65 7.06
N GLY A 224 -6.77 48.98 6.16
CA GLY A 224 -5.38 49.25 6.54
C GLY A 224 -5.18 50.72 6.88
N PHE A 225 -4.20 51.04 7.72
CA PHE A 225 -3.54 52.34 7.71
C PHE A 225 -2.10 52.25 8.22
N ARG A 226 -1.24 52.98 7.52
CA ARG A 226 0.21 53.13 7.68
C ARG A 226 0.60 53.84 8.98
N GLY A 227 1.84 53.61 9.42
CA GLY A 227 2.70 54.73 9.84
C GLY A 227 3.65 54.49 11.01
N GLY A 228 4.91 54.17 10.71
CA GLY A 228 6.01 55.06 11.08
C GLY A 228 6.83 54.81 12.36
N ARG A 229 8.11 54.50 12.11
CA ARG A 229 9.34 54.96 12.81
C ARG A 229 9.76 54.29 14.13
N GLY A 230 10.89 53.59 14.03
CA GLY A 230 12.15 54.09 14.62
C GLY A 230 12.66 53.36 15.86
N GLY A 231 13.92 52.89 15.81
CA GLY A 231 14.70 52.56 16.99
C GLY A 231 15.62 51.35 16.82
N ALA A 232 16.83 51.58 16.32
CA ALA A 232 17.94 50.63 16.43
C ALA A 232 18.57 50.74 17.82
N HIS A 233 18.86 49.62 18.49
CA HIS A 233 19.91 49.57 19.50
C HIS A 233 20.64 48.22 19.52
N ARG A 234 21.97 48.34 19.59
CA ARG A 234 23.02 47.32 19.61
C ARG A 234 23.12 46.58 20.95
N GLY A 235 23.71 45.39 20.89
CA GLY A 235 24.37 44.65 22.00
C GLY A 235 24.20 43.15 21.78
N GLY A 236 25.21 42.30 21.61
CA GLY A 236 26.56 42.30 22.19
C GLY A 236 26.68 41.12 23.18
N PHE A 237 27.19 39.98 22.69
CA PHE A 237 27.47 38.67 23.34
C PHE A 237 28.36 38.76 24.62
N PRO A 238 28.42 37.74 25.52
CA PRO A 238 29.16 36.47 25.27
C PRO A 238 28.60 35.17 25.91
N PRO A 239 29.14 33.99 25.50
CA PRO A 239 28.69 32.66 25.92
C PRO A 239 29.41 32.12 27.17
N ARG A 240 28.90 31.01 27.70
CA ARG A 240 29.61 30.00 28.48
C ARG A 240 29.41 28.64 27.84
#